data_AF-A0A6A7BPY0-F1
#
_entry.id   AF-A0A6A7BPY0-F1
#
_cell.length_a   1.000
_cell.length_b   1.000
_cell.length_c   1.000
_cell.angle_alpha   90.00
_cell.angle_beta   90.00
_cell.angle_gamma   90.00
#
_symmetry.space_group_name_H-M   'P 1'
#
loop_
_entity.id
_entity.type
_entity.pdbx_description
1 polymer ?
#
loop_
_entity_poly.entity_id
_entity_poly.type
_entity_poly.pdbx_seq_one_letter_code
_entity_poly.pdbx_strand_id
1 'polypeptide(L)'
;ALNPLSSVIDFPTGQEVGTGSRATVRIYHESFRDFLMASNSKDKSQFSIDKGETHGILLTRCLYLLKNKLERDVCKQKDPATERKGVPAEDVEKHIPESVQYACRYWTSHAVKSNKTLEVVEAVDHFLREGFLYWTETMAWLDKLGEMIICLKQLQKVIDVCIASVSVCQKHA
;
A
#
# COMPACT_ATOMS: atom_id res chain seq x y z
N ALA A 1 -13.85 -4.50 -19.42
CA ALA A 1 -12.90 -4.15 -20.50
C ALA A 1 -11.53 -4.84 -20.32
N LEU A 2 -11.48 -6.16 -20.05
CA LEU A 2 -10.22 -6.92 -19.88
C LEU A 2 -10.19 -8.28 -20.60
N ASN A 3 -11.24 -8.61 -21.39
CA ASN A 3 -11.31 -9.85 -22.19
C ASN A 3 -10.07 -10.14 -23.08
N PRO A 4 -9.32 -9.14 -23.61
CA PRO A 4 -8.13 -9.43 -24.42
C PRO A 4 -6.98 -10.11 -23.69
N LEU A 5 -6.97 -10.10 -22.35
CA LEU A 5 -5.82 -10.57 -21.55
C LEU A 5 -6.10 -11.89 -20.79
N SER A 6 -7.28 -12.50 -20.94
CA SER A 6 -7.65 -13.72 -20.22
C SER A 6 -6.70 -14.92 -20.47
N SER A 7 -5.96 -14.90 -21.57
CA SER A 7 -4.95 -15.93 -21.90
C SER A 7 -3.64 -15.77 -21.10
N VAL A 8 -3.39 -14.63 -20.45
CA VAL A 8 -2.12 -14.32 -19.77
C VAL A 8 -2.29 -13.88 -18.32
N ILE A 9 -3.48 -13.39 -17.95
CA ILE A 9 -3.83 -13.01 -16.59
C ILE A 9 -5.20 -13.57 -16.22
N ASP A 10 -5.30 -14.09 -15.00
CA ASP A 10 -6.54 -14.54 -14.41
C ASP A 10 -6.92 -13.67 -13.22
N PHE A 11 -8.18 -13.24 -13.23
CA PHE A 11 -8.77 -12.48 -12.15
C PHE A 11 -9.73 -13.43 -11.44
N PRO A 12 -9.47 -13.73 -10.16
CA PRO A 12 -10.27 -14.69 -9.42
C PRO A 12 -11.73 -14.21 -9.39
N THR A 13 -12.64 -15.11 -9.76
CA THR A 13 -14.06 -14.79 -9.77
C THR A 13 -14.58 -14.83 -8.33
N GLY A 14 -15.49 -13.94 -7.94
CA GLY A 14 -15.96 -13.79 -6.56
C GLY A 14 -16.56 -15.05 -5.89
N GLN A 15 -16.69 -16.16 -6.61
CA GLN A 15 -17.10 -17.47 -6.09
C GLN A 15 -15.97 -18.22 -5.34
N GLU A 16 -14.69 -17.92 -5.57
CA GLU A 16 -13.57 -18.57 -4.87
C GLU A 16 -13.42 -18.14 -3.40
N VAL A 17 -14.12 -17.06 -3.01
CA VAL A 17 -14.13 -16.53 -1.63
C VAL A 17 -14.83 -17.48 -0.65
N GLY A 18 -15.67 -18.40 -1.14
CA GLY A 18 -16.42 -19.35 -0.30
C GLY A 18 -15.64 -20.52 0.27
N THR A 19 -14.40 -20.78 -0.18
CA THR A 19 -13.61 -21.97 0.23
C THR A 19 -12.46 -21.67 1.18
N GLY A 20 -12.38 -20.45 1.74
CA GLY A 20 -11.30 -20.04 2.64
C GLY A 20 -9.95 -19.82 1.96
N SER A 21 -9.88 -19.95 0.63
CA SER A 21 -8.69 -19.62 -0.15
C SER A 21 -8.77 -18.17 -0.65
N ARG A 22 -7.74 -17.38 -0.36
CA ARG A 22 -7.66 -15.99 -0.81
C ARG A 22 -7.56 -15.95 -2.34
N ALA A 23 -8.59 -15.40 -2.96
CA ALA A 23 -8.63 -15.08 -4.37
C ALA A 23 -7.42 -14.20 -4.75
N THR A 24 -6.48 -14.73 -5.55
CA THR A 24 -5.28 -14.00 -6.00
C THR A 24 -5.29 -13.83 -7.50
N VAL A 25 -4.91 -12.64 -7.97
CA VAL A 25 -4.67 -12.40 -9.39
C VAL A 25 -3.45 -13.21 -9.82
N ARG A 26 -3.59 -14.03 -10.86
CA ARG A 26 -2.53 -14.90 -11.36
C ARG A 26 -2.04 -14.43 -12.70
N ILE A 27 -0.72 -14.36 -12.86
CA ILE A 27 -0.08 -14.17 -14.17
C ILE A 27 0.40 -15.54 -14.63
N TYR A 28 -0.05 -15.99 -15.79
CA TYR A 28 0.26 -17.34 -16.28
C TYR A 28 1.65 -17.47 -16.90
N HIS A 29 2.25 -16.34 -17.29
CA HIS A 29 3.54 -16.36 -17.95
C HIS A 29 4.43 -15.19 -17.51
N GLU A 30 5.66 -15.49 -17.08
CA GLU A 30 6.59 -14.47 -16.58
C GLU A 30 6.92 -13.41 -17.64
N SER A 31 6.99 -13.79 -18.93
CA SER A 31 7.21 -12.82 -20.01
C SER A 31 6.09 -11.78 -20.14
N PHE A 32 4.88 -12.04 -19.61
CA PHE A 32 3.82 -11.02 -19.60
C PHE A 32 4.16 -9.88 -18.65
N ARG A 33 4.76 -10.19 -17.50
CA ARG A 33 5.29 -9.16 -16.59
C ARG A 33 6.37 -8.35 -17.29
N ASP A 34 7.29 -9.01 -17.99
CA ASP A 34 8.37 -8.32 -18.71
C ASP A 34 7.81 -7.44 -19.85
N PHE A 35 6.79 -7.93 -20.57
CA PHE A 35 6.08 -7.17 -21.59
C PHE A 35 5.43 -5.90 -21.03
N LEU A 36 4.77 -5.97 -19.87
CA LEU A 36 4.20 -4.79 -19.22
C LEU A 36 5.27 -3.82 -18.70
N MET A 37 6.43 -4.35 -18.28
CA MET A 37 7.53 -3.57 -17.70
C MET A 37 8.57 -3.09 -18.73
N ALA A 38 8.41 -3.46 -20.01
CA ALA A 38 9.27 -3.07 -21.11
C ALA A 38 9.14 -1.57 -21.39
N SER A 39 9.87 -0.79 -20.60
CA SER A 39 9.98 0.67 -20.68
C SER A 39 11.07 1.14 -21.64
N ASN A 40 11.89 0.20 -22.15
CA ASN A 40 13.14 0.47 -22.90
C ASN A 40 13.09 0.13 -24.40
N SER A 41 11.95 -0.32 -24.95
CA SER A 41 11.81 -0.50 -26.40
C SER A 41 11.44 0.83 -27.06
N LYS A 42 11.99 1.09 -28.25
CA LYS A 42 11.64 2.26 -29.09
C LYS A 42 10.14 2.34 -29.41
N ASP A 43 9.43 1.23 -29.27
CA ASP A 43 7.97 1.15 -29.26
C ASP A 43 7.46 0.86 -27.85
N LYS A 44 6.95 1.88 -27.16
CA LYS A 44 6.13 1.68 -25.96
C LYS A 44 4.80 1.08 -26.41
N SER A 45 4.54 -0.17 -26.04
CA SER A 45 3.21 -0.75 -26.24
C SER A 45 2.16 0.08 -25.48
N GLN A 46 0.91 0.07 -25.94
CA GLN A 46 -0.20 0.71 -25.21
C GLN A 46 -0.44 0.11 -23.80
N PHE A 47 0.19 -1.03 -23.51
CA PHE A 47 0.09 -1.75 -22.24
C PHE A 47 1.32 -1.54 -21.34
N SER A 48 2.27 -0.69 -21.74
CA SER A 48 3.46 -0.39 -20.96
C SER A 48 3.08 0.33 -19.66
N ILE A 49 3.66 -0.12 -18.55
CA ILE A 49 3.39 0.40 -17.21
C ILE A 49 4.63 1.10 -16.67
N ASP A 50 4.48 2.38 -16.29
CA ASP A 50 5.48 3.04 -15.47
C ASP A 50 5.32 2.59 -14.01
N LYS A 51 6.34 1.92 -13.49
CA LYS A 51 6.33 1.34 -12.14
C LYS A 51 6.28 2.41 -11.05
N GLY A 52 6.99 3.53 -11.23
CA GLY A 52 7.04 4.62 -10.25
C GLY A 52 5.70 5.37 -10.18
N GLU A 53 5.10 5.62 -11.34
CA GLU A 53 3.78 6.24 -11.44
C GLU A 53 2.72 5.33 -10.83
N THR A 54 2.75 4.04 -11.15
CA THR A 54 1.82 3.05 -10.58
C THR A 54 1.93 3.00 -9.05
N HIS A 55 3.15 3.04 -8.50
CA HIS A 55 3.34 3.15 -7.05
C HIS A 55 2.78 4.46 -6.48
N GLY A 56 2.89 5.58 -7.20
CA GLY A 56 2.26 6.84 -6.80
C GLY A 56 0.72 6.73 -6.75
N ILE A 57 0.10 6.13 -7.78
CA ILE A 57 -1.35 5.89 -7.81
C ILE A 57 -1.79 5.00 -6.63
N LEU A 58 -1.06 3.90 -6.38
CA LEU A 58 -1.36 2.99 -5.28
C LEU A 58 -1.20 3.66 -3.92
N LEU A 59 -0.18 4.51 -3.73
CA LEU A 59 -0.04 5.33 -2.53
C LEU A 59 -1.29 6.19 -2.32
N THR A 60 -1.69 6.98 -3.31
CA THR A 60 -2.86 7.87 -3.19
C THR A 60 -4.11 7.09 -2.82
N ARG A 61 -4.33 5.93 -3.46
CA ARG A 61 -5.48 5.06 -3.15
C ARG A 61 -5.40 4.48 -1.75
N CYS A 62 -4.22 4.05 -1.29
CA CYS A 62 -4.03 3.55 0.07
C CYS A 62 -4.31 4.66 1.09
N LEU A 63 -3.70 5.83 0.96
CA LEU A 63 -3.90 6.94 1.90
C LEU A 63 -5.36 7.40 1.95
N TYR A 64 -6.01 7.49 0.78
CA TYR A 64 -7.43 7.80 0.72
C TYR A 64 -8.27 6.75 1.46
N LEU A 65 -8.02 5.46 1.22
CA LEU A 65 -8.75 4.39 1.91
C LEU A 65 -8.55 4.47 3.43
N LEU A 66 -7.30 4.61 3.87
CA LEU A 66 -6.96 4.66 5.29
C LEU A 66 -7.58 5.88 5.98
N LYS A 67 -7.55 7.05 5.35
CA LYS A 67 -8.20 8.26 5.88
C LYS A 67 -9.69 8.07 6.13
N ASN A 68 -10.37 7.26 5.32
CA ASN A 68 -11.81 7.04 5.41
C ASN A 68 -12.21 5.80 6.22
N LYS A 69 -11.26 4.94 6.58
CA LYS A 69 -11.53 3.64 7.24
C LYS A 69 -10.87 3.47 8.58
N LEU A 70 -9.77 4.18 8.83
CA LEU A 70 -9.13 4.15 10.13
C LEU A 70 -9.80 5.15 11.05
N GLU A 71 -10.11 4.68 12.25
CA GLU A 71 -10.68 5.45 13.33
C GLU A 71 -10.19 4.86 14.64
N ARG A 72 -10.37 5.60 15.73
CA ARG A 72 -10.08 5.11 17.07
C ARG A 72 -10.92 3.87 17.36
N ASP A 73 -10.32 2.89 18.04
CA ASP A 73 -10.98 1.63 18.36
C ASP A 73 -11.45 0.93 17.09
N VAL A 74 -10.49 0.62 16.21
CA VAL A 74 -10.76 0.09 14.86
C VAL A 74 -11.48 -1.26 14.93
N CYS A 75 -11.15 -2.10 15.93
CA CYS A 75 -11.79 -3.38 16.17
C CYS A 75 -13.03 -3.32 17.07
N LYS A 76 -13.49 -2.11 17.44
CA LYS A 76 -14.71 -1.89 18.23
C LYS A 76 -14.72 -2.63 19.58
N GLN A 77 -13.55 -2.71 20.20
CA GLN A 77 -13.36 -3.27 21.53
C GLN A 77 -13.72 -2.22 22.58
N LYS A 78 -14.83 -2.47 23.28
CA LYS A 78 -15.35 -1.55 24.30
C LYS A 78 -14.36 -1.29 25.45
N ASP A 79 -13.50 -2.25 25.75
CA ASP A 79 -12.47 -2.14 26.79
C ASP A 79 -11.10 -1.83 26.15
N PRO A 80 -10.49 -0.66 26.45
CA PRO A 80 -9.16 -0.31 25.93
C PRO A 80 -8.03 -1.20 26.46
N ALA A 81 -8.26 -2.00 27.50
CA ALA A 81 -7.29 -2.98 28.00
C ALA A 81 -7.31 -4.31 27.23
N THR A 82 -8.21 -4.46 26.24
CA THR A 82 -8.32 -5.68 25.44
C THR A 82 -7.03 -5.92 24.66
N GLU A 83 -6.34 -7.02 24.96
CA GLU A 83 -5.14 -7.41 24.25
C GLU A 83 -5.47 -8.14 22.94
N ARG A 84 -4.68 -7.89 21.90
CA ARG A 84 -4.78 -8.60 20.61
C ARG A 84 -4.82 -10.13 20.76
N LYS A 85 -4.04 -10.69 21.69
CA LYS A 85 -3.97 -12.14 21.94
C LYS A 85 -5.29 -12.74 22.43
N GLY A 86 -6.15 -11.93 23.05
CA GLY A 86 -7.46 -12.34 23.55
C GLY A 86 -8.58 -12.28 22.51
N VAL A 87 -8.30 -11.77 21.30
CA VAL A 87 -9.31 -11.58 20.25
C VAL A 87 -9.08 -12.56 19.09
N PRO A 88 -10.11 -13.32 18.66
CA PRO A 88 -10.02 -14.19 17.49
C PRO A 88 -9.62 -13.44 16.22
N ALA A 89 -8.87 -14.09 15.33
CA ALA A 89 -8.46 -13.48 14.06
C ALA A 89 -9.66 -13.08 13.19
N GLU A 90 -10.72 -13.90 13.20
CA GLU A 90 -11.97 -13.67 12.47
C GLU A 90 -12.66 -12.36 12.90
N ASP A 91 -12.62 -12.04 14.20
CA ASP A 91 -13.18 -10.79 14.73
C ASP A 91 -12.36 -9.58 14.29
N VAL A 92 -11.04 -9.72 14.20
CA VAL A 92 -10.16 -8.66 13.67
C VAL A 92 -10.45 -8.45 12.18
N GLU A 93 -10.53 -9.52 11.40
CA GLU A 93 -10.78 -9.47 9.94
C GLU A 93 -12.13 -8.87 9.59
N LYS A 94 -13.15 -9.07 10.43
CA LYS A 94 -14.46 -8.44 10.30
C LYS A 94 -14.40 -6.91 10.32
N HIS A 95 -13.51 -6.34 11.12
CA HIS A 95 -13.37 -4.89 11.29
C HIS A 95 -12.27 -4.29 10.40
N ILE A 96 -11.24 -5.07 10.09
CA ILE A 96 -10.11 -4.68 9.25
C ILE A 96 -10.15 -5.53 7.97
N PRO A 97 -10.96 -5.15 6.97
CA PRO A 97 -11.10 -5.92 5.73
C PRO A 97 -9.78 -5.94 4.94
N GLU A 98 -9.63 -6.92 4.05
CA GLU A 98 -8.37 -7.19 3.36
C GLU A 98 -7.77 -5.98 2.62
N SER A 99 -8.61 -5.13 2.04
CA SER A 99 -8.17 -3.91 1.36
C SER A 99 -7.54 -2.91 2.33
N VAL A 100 -8.06 -2.81 3.56
CA VAL A 100 -7.49 -1.98 4.63
C VAL A 100 -6.20 -2.60 5.14
N GLN A 101 -6.16 -3.93 5.35
CA GLN A 101 -4.93 -4.62 5.72
C GLN A 101 -3.81 -4.38 4.70
N TYR A 102 -4.13 -4.47 3.40
CA TYR A 102 -3.20 -4.18 2.33
C TYR A 102 -2.70 -2.73 2.41
N ALA A 103 -3.62 -1.77 2.49
CA ALA A 103 -3.26 -0.36 2.55
C ALA A 103 -2.38 -0.05 3.78
N CYS A 104 -2.73 -0.55 4.96
CA CYS A 104 -1.95 -0.38 6.20
C CYS A 104 -0.53 -0.91 6.06
N ARG A 105 -0.33 -2.04 5.39
CA ARG A 105 0.98 -2.69 5.27
C ARG A 105 1.85 -2.06 4.18
N TYR A 106 1.25 -1.66 3.06
CA TYR A 106 2.01 -1.35 1.84
C TYR A 106 2.06 0.13 1.45
N TRP A 107 1.29 1.03 2.06
CA TRP A 107 1.31 2.46 1.68
C TRP A 107 2.73 3.06 1.75
N THR A 108 3.52 2.75 2.77
CA THR A 108 4.90 3.23 2.93
C THR A 108 5.82 2.71 1.82
N SER A 109 5.71 1.43 1.47
CA SER A 109 6.45 0.80 0.36
C SER A 109 6.09 1.46 -0.98
N HIS A 110 4.84 1.85 -1.17
CA HIS A 110 4.41 2.61 -2.34
C HIS A 110 4.98 4.03 -2.36
N ALA A 111 5.02 4.72 -1.22
CA ALA A 111 5.68 6.02 -1.10
C ALA A 111 7.17 5.93 -1.46
N VAL A 112 7.90 4.97 -0.90
CA VAL A 112 9.34 4.78 -1.12
C VAL A 112 9.67 4.47 -2.60
N LYS A 113 8.77 3.76 -3.31
CA LYS A 113 9.01 3.31 -4.69
C LYS A 113 8.41 4.22 -5.76
N SER A 114 7.68 5.26 -5.36
CA SER A 114 7.13 6.22 -6.31
C SER A 114 8.23 7.14 -6.84
N ASN A 115 8.08 7.59 -8.09
CA ASN A 115 8.93 8.59 -8.71
C ASN A 115 8.40 10.04 -8.51
N LYS A 116 7.29 10.23 -7.77
CA LYS A 116 6.64 11.53 -7.54
C LYS A 116 7.02 12.13 -6.19
N THR A 117 8.30 12.48 -6.02
CA THR A 117 8.89 12.81 -4.72
C THR A 117 8.14 13.89 -3.92
N LEU A 118 7.81 15.03 -4.52
CA LEU A 118 7.21 16.16 -3.77
C LEU A 118 5.75 15.88 -3.36
N GLU A 119 4.92 15.39 -4.28
CA GLU A 119 3.53 15.01 -4.01
C GLU A 119 3.43 13.91 -2.94
N VAL A 120 4.38 12.96 -2.96
CA VAL A 120 4.49 11.91 -1.95
C VAL A 120 4.79 12.50 -0.58
N VAL A 121 5.76 13.41 -0.47
CA VAL A 121 6.14 14.01 0.83
C VAL A 121 4.96 14.73 1.47
N GLU A 122 4.23 15.54 0.71
CA GLU A 122 3.07 16.27 1.23
C GLU A 122 1.94 15.33 1.67
N ALA A 123 1.57 14.35 0.82
CA ALA A 123 0.52 13.40 1.14
C ALA A 123 0.86 12.53 2.37
N VAL A 124 2.13 12.15 2.52
CA VAL A 124 2.63 11.37 3.65
C VAL A 124 2.65 12.20 4.93
N ASP A 125 3.14 13.44 4.90
CA ASP A 125 3.13 14.35 6.07
C ASP A 125 1.70 14.58 6.55
N HIS A 126 0.77 14.90 5.65
CA HIS A 126 -0.64 15.10 5.98
C HIS A 126 -1.25 13.85 6.63
N PHE A 127 -1.03 12.66 6.05
CA PHE A 127 -1.55 11.42 6.61
C PHE A 127 -0.95 11.11 7.99
N LEU A 128 0.36 11.29 8.18
CA LEU A 128 0.99 11.01 9.47
C LEU A 128 0.51 11.96 10.58
N ARG A 129 0.21 13.22 10.26
CA ARG A 129 -0.34 14.16 11.26
C ARG A 129 -1.72 13.76 11.76
N GLU A 130 -2.59 13.27 10.87
CA GLU A 130 -3.99 12.98 11.21
C GLU A 130 -4.24 11.52 11.59
N GLY A 131 -3.54 10.59 10.94
CA GLY A 131 -3.87 9.15 10.94
C GLY A 131 -2.82 8.24 11.57
N PHE A 132 -1.68 8.76 12.04
CA PHE A 132 -0.59 7.90 12.54
C PHE A 132 -0.99 7.01 13.72
N LEU A 133 -1.76 7.53 14.68
CA LEU A 133 -2.20 6.75 15.84
C LEU A 133 -3.19 5.64 15.44
N TYR A 134 -4.15 5.96 14.57
CA TYR A 134 -5.11 4.97 14.09
C TYR A 134 -4.44 3.89 13.23
N TRP A 135 -3.45 4.27 12.44
CA TRP A 135 -2.61 3.32 11.72
C TRP A 135 -1.81 2.44 12.68
N THR A 136 -1.19 3.01 13.71
CA THR A 136 -0.44 2.26 14.74
C THR A 136 -1.34 1.26 15.45
N GLU A 137 -2.53 1.68 15.86
CA GLU A 137 -3.54 0.82 16.49
C GLU A 137 -3.92 -0.35 15.57
N THR A 138 -4.18 -0.06 14.30
CA THR A 138 -4.52 -1.08 13.30
C THR A 138 -3.36 -2.06 13.08
N MET A 139 -2.12 -1.57 13.01
CA MET A 139 -0.93 -2.42 12.89
C MET A 139 -0.70 -3.28 14.14
N ALA A 140 -1.10 -2.81 15.33
CA ALA A 140 -1.11 -3.61 16.55
C ALA A 140 -2.14 -4.74 16.48
N TRP A 141 -3.37 -4.44 16.03
CA TRP A 141 -4.41 -5.45 15.80
C TRP A 141 -4.01 -6.50 14.75
N LEU A 142 -3.15 -6.15 13.80
CA LEU A 142 -2.64 -7.10 12.80
C LEU A 142 -1.37 -7.87 13.25
N ASP A 143 -0.88 -7.64 14.47
CA ASP A 143 0.42 -8.15 14.96
C ASP A 143 1.59 -7.77 14.03
N LYS A 144 1.53 -6.57 13.42
CA LYS A 144 2.48 -6.06 12.42
C LYS A 144 3.29 -4.83 12.87
N LEU A 145 3.35 -4.52 14.16
CA LEU A 145 4.15 -3.39 14.66
C LEU A 145 5.64 -3.50 14.27
N GLY A 146 6.22 -4.70 14.23
CA GLY A 146 7.59 -4.89 13.74
C GLY A 146 7.76 -4.50 12.27
N GLU A 147 6.80 -4.87 11.41
CA GLU A 147 6.76 -4.49 9.99
C GLU A 147 6.62 -2.96 9.84
N MET A 148 5.74 -2.34 10.65
CA MET A 148 5.54 -0.89 10.70
C MET A 148 6.83 -0.13 11.01
N ILE A 149 7.62 -0.58 12.00
CA ILE A 149 8.89 0.07 12.38
C ILE A 149 9.90 0.02 11.24
N ILE A 150 9.99 -1.10 10.52
CA ILE A 150 10.89 -1.26 9.36
C ILE A 150 10.47 -0.29 8.25
N CYS A 151 9.18 -0.22 7.96
CA CYS A 151 8.59 0.69 6.98
C CYS A 151 8.87 2.17 7.31
N LEU A 152 8.67 2.59 8.56
CA LEU A 152 8.96 3.95 9.01
C LEU A 152 10.44 4.30 8.86
N LYS A 153 11.35 3.39 9.20
CA LYS A 153 12.79 3.60 9.00
C LYS A 153 13.17 3.78 7.53
N GLN A 154 12.53 3.04 6.62
CA GLN A 154 12.74 3.19 5.18
C GLN A 154 12.21 4.53 4.67
N LEU A 155 11.00 4.89 5.10
CA LEU A 155 10.36 6.15 4.75
C LEU A 155 11.19 7.36 5.20
N GLN A 156 11.71 7.33 6.44
CA GLN A 156 12.58 8.38 6.98
C GLN A 156 13.82 8.60 6.11
N LYS A 157 14.50 7.51 5.72
CA LYS A 157 15.69 7.60 4.85
C LYS A 157 15.40 8.30 3.53
N VAL A 158 14.24 8.01 2.93
CA VAL A 158 13.84 8.66 1.66
C VAL A 158 13.58 10.13 1.90
N ILE A 159 12.84 10.49 2.94
CA ILE A 159 12.53 11.89 3.27
C ILE A 159 13.82 12.68 3.54
N ASP A 160 14.77 12.13 4.29
CA ASP A 160 16.05 12.79 4.58
C ASP A 160 16.84 13.10 3.31
N VAL A 161 16.89 12.14 2.37
CA VAL A 161 17.53 12.32 1.05
C VAL A 161 16.83 13.41 0.25
N CYS A 162 15.50 13.45 0.28
CA CYS A 162 14.70 14.44 -0.44
C CYS A 162 14.94 15.86 0.10
N ILE A 163 14.92 16.03 1.42
CA ILE A 163 15.19 17.31 2.09
C ILE A 163 16.61 17.80 1.79
N ALA A 164 17.60 16.90 1.85
CA ALA A 164 18.98 17.23 1.48
C ALA A 164 19.09 17.69 0.03
N SER A 165 18.39 17.03 -0.90
CA SER A 165 18.40 17.37 -2.33
C SER A 165 17.77 18.73 -2.61
N VAL A 166 16.65 19.06 -1.94
CA VAL A 166 15.99 20.38 -2.05
C VAL A 166 16.90 21.49 -1.50
N SER A 167 17.56 21.24 -0.37
CA SER A 167 18.48 22.20 0.26
C SER A 167 19.72 22.50 -0.60
N VAL A 168 20.16 21.54 -1.42
CA VAL A 168 21.26 21.73 -2.38
C VAL A 168 20.81 22.58 -3.57
N CYS A 169 19.62 22.32 -4.11
CA CYS A 169 19.07 23.12 -5.22
C CYS A 169 18.85 24.59 -4.85
N GLN A 170 18.47 24.89 -3.60
CA GLN A 170 18.29 26.27 -3.11
C GLN A 170 19.60 27.02 -2.86
N LYS A 171 20.75 26.32 -2.75
CA LYS A 171 22.07 26.93 -2.53
C LYS A 171 22.83 27.23 -3.84
N HIS A 172 22.32 26.73 -4.97
CA HIS A 172 22.91 26.89 -6.30
C HIS A 172 22.03 27.72 -7.26
N ALA A 173 20.97 28.34 -6.76
CA ALA A 173 20.17 29.36 -7.43
C ALA A 173 20.45 30.73 -6.78
#